data_AF-A0A8S1D1U8-F1
#
_entry.id   AF-A0A8S1D1U8-F1
#
_cell.length_a   1.000
_cell.length_b   1.000
_cell.length_c   1.000
_cell.angle_alpha   90.00
_cell.angle_beta   90.00
_cell.angle_gamma   90.00
#
_symmetry.space_group_name_H-M   'P 1'
#
loop_
_entity.id
_entity.type
_entity.pdbx_description
1 polymer ?
#
loop_
_entity_poly.entity_id
_entity_poly.type
_entity_poly.pdbx_seq_one_letter_code
_entity_poly.pdbx_strand_id
1 'polypeptide(L)'
;MKKIHQNPSVLLNSTTGQKIPFDRTLFYHQSEESNKGESLSYRGPLPEAVDLALKYGGGPLGVRYQFGLPTGEAVQQDDSTALRPRRRSRTKFSWHMLAASECSKSCGGGLQAAKAVCTREGGGHVPEKRCNHLEKPTARSMRCNVRPCPAEWEYGPWGPCSATCGPGTQARTVACRQHISATMTNMKVNDAACLGQRGARTQPCNQGSCSAARVGELPQDGPQGGAQGHWLTTAWTEGCACGSGVQTRRVACSAASCDGGQRPAESRPCARVCREAHWFSGPWSPCSTRCGPGRQTRPVLCLRAKAAVDDHHCADHERPLAERACEERPCGGQWFSSEWGTCEEECGPQSRQVRCLDEKNRPAEDCVKDEKPVARRPCSSCSKSLEQNVVGSELPRAQLLARQDHEVENCRDSLRDCGLVLRARLCTNRYYRTRCCVTCSKVTP
;
A
#
# COMPACT_ATOMS: atom_id res chain seq x y z
N MET A 1 -39.02 11.24 -16.35
CA MET A 1 -39.02 10.62 -15.01
C MET A 1 -37.83 11.17 -14.23
N LYS A 2 -38.10 12.01 -13.22
CA LYS A 2 -37.09 12.68 -12.39
C LYS A 2 -36.60 11.74 -11.28
N LYS A 3 -35.28 11.54 -11.17
CA LYS A 3 -34.61 11.21 -9.90
C LYS A 3 -33.34 12.05 -9.83
N ILE A 4 -33.46 13.19 -9.16
CA ILE A 4 -32.32 14.01 -8.73
C ILE A 4 -32.04 13.57 -7.29
N HIS A 5 -30.91 12.89 -7.07
CA HIS A 5 -30.34 12.75 -5.74
C HIS A 5 -29.73 14.11 -5.36
N GLN A 6 -30.52 14.96 -4.69
CA GLN A 6 -29.99 16.13 -3.99
C GLN A 6 -29.86 15.76 -2.51
N ASN A 7 -28.61 15.65 -2.07
CA ASN A 7 -28.24 15.65 -0.65
C ASN A 7 -28.67 16.99 -0.05
N PRO A 8 -29.43 17.05 1.07
CA PRO A 8 -29.85 18.31 1.64
C PRO A 8 -28.68 18.95 2.40
N SER A 9 -27.99 19.89 1.78
CA SER A 9 -26.97 20.73 2.43
C SER A 9 -27.66 21.91 3.13
N VAL A 10 -27.33 22.16 4.40
CA VAL A 10 -27.72 23.42 5.07
C VAL A 10 -26.84 24.54 4.51
N LEU A 11 -27.40 25.35 3.61
CA LEU A 11 -26.72 26.53 3.08
C LEU A 11 -26.88 27.68 4.08
N LEU A 12 -25.78 28.07 4.72
CA LEU A 12 -25.72 29.28 5.54
C LEU A 12 -25.72 30.51 4.61
N ASN A 13 -26.91 30.97 4.24
CA ASN A 13 -27.14 32.29 3.67
C ASN A 13 -28.24 33.01 4.48
N SER A 14 -28.23 32.78 5.79
CA SER A 14 -29.38 32.91 6.68
C SER A 14 -29.19 34.09 7.63
N THR A 15 -30.20 34.93 7.75
CA THR A 15 -30.19 36.12 8.61
C THR A 15 -30.08 35.72 10.08
N THR A 16 -29.40 36.53 10.92
CA THR A 16 -29.29 36.31 12.37
C THR A 16 -30.66 36.04 13.00
N GLY A 17 -30.78 34.96 13.79
CA GLY A 17 -32.03 34.59 14.47
C GLY A 17 -32.97 33.66 13.70
N GLN A 18 -32.59 33.24 12.48
CA GLN A 18 -33.40 32.31 11.70
C GLN A 18 -33.29 30.87 12.24
N LYS A 19 -34.44 30.21 12.35
CA LYS A 19 -34.53 28.77 12.67
C LYS A 19 -34.40 27.97 11.37
N ILE A 20 -33.44 27.06 11.33
CA ILE A 20 -33.17 26.23 10.17
C ILE A 20 -33.67 24.81 10.49
N PRO A 21 -34.82 24.39 9.93
CA PRO A 21 -35.31 23.03 10.13
C PRO A 21 -34.48 22.04 9.29
N PHE A 22 -33.93 21.02 9.94
CA PHE A 22 -33.28 19.91 9.27
C PHE A 22 -33.84 18.60 9.83
N ASP A 23 -34.62 17.92 9.00
CA ASP A 23 -35.44 16.78 9.40
C ASP A 23 -36.25 17.08 10.68
N ARG A 24 -35.91 16.48 11.83
CA ARG A 24 -36.56 16.68 13.13
C ARG A 24 -35.82 17.61 14.09
N THR A 25 -34.68 18.16 13.68
CA THR A 25 -33.84 19.02 14.52
C THR A 25 -33.97 20.47 14.07
N LEU A 26 -34.15 21.38 15.04
CA LEU A 26 -34.17 22.81 14.80
C LEU A 26 -32.81 23.41 15.15
N PHE A 27 -32.14 23.96 14.14
CA PHE A 27 -30.90 24.70 14.31
C PHE A 27 -31.17 26.20 14.46
N TYR A 28 -30.41 26.84 15.32
CA TYR A 28 -30.48 28.28 15.59
C TYR A 28 -29.19 28.94 15.10
N HIS A 29 -29.33 29.88 14.16
CA HIS A 29 -28.21 30.65 13.62
C HIS A 29 -28.05 31.98 14.36
N GLN A 30 -26.83 32.27 14.80
CA GLN A 30 -26.47 33.53 15.43
C GLN A 30 -25.19 34.08 14.78
N SER A 31 -25.28 35.28 14.21
CA SER A 31 -24.12 36.04 13.73
C SER A 31 -23.84 37.16 14.73
N GLU A 32 -22.60 37.25 15.20
CA GLU A 32 -22.13 38.34 16.04
C GLU A 32 -21.66 39.51 15.18
N GLU A 33 -22.23 40.70 15.41
CA GLU A 33 -22.07 41.92 14.60
C GLU A 33 -20.69 42.60 14.74
N SER A 34 -19.63 41.82 15.00
CA SER A 34 -18.28 42.33 15.27
C SER A 34 -17.18 41.37 14.83
N ASN A 35 -17.27 40.85 13.61
CA ASN A 35 -16.19 40.10 12.94
C ASN A 35 -15.69 38.85 13.71
N LYS A 36 -16.52 38.28 14.60
CA LYS A 36 -16.18 37.17 15.50
C LYS A 36 -16.68 35.79 15.07
N GLY A 37 -17.32 35.71 13.90
CA GLY A 37 -17.74 34.45 13.28
C GLY A 37 -19.23 34.14 13.44
N GLU A 38 -19.67 33.10 12.74
CA GLU A 38 -21.05 32.61 12.75
C GLU A 38 -21.18 31.40 13.68
N SER A 39 -22.29 31.32 14.41
CA SER A 39 -22.59 30.27 15.38
C SER A 39 -23.88 29.54 15.00
N LEU A 40 -23.82 28.20 15.03
CA LEU A 40 -24.96 27.32 14.83
C LEU A 40 -25.15 26.44 16.07
N SER A 41 -26.35 26.46 16.66
CA SER A 41 -26.67 25.71 17.89
C SER A 41 -27.96 24.89 17.76
N TYR A 42 -28.07 23.80 18.51
CA TYR A 42 -29.25 22.93 18.55
C TYR A 42 -29.44 22.34 19.96
N ARG A 43 -30.67 21.90 20.30
CA ARG A 43 -30.97 21.27 21.60
C ARG A 43 -31.04 19.75 21.49
N GLY A 44 -30.20 19.04 22.25
CA GLY A 44 -30.28 17.58 22.47
C GLY A 44 -29.68 16.76 21.32
N PRO A 45 -29.33 15.48 21.54
CA PRO A 45 -28.42 14.73 20.68
C PRO A 45 -28.92 14.64 19.23
N LEU A 46 -28.02 14.92 18.27
CA LEU A 46 -28.31 14.78 16.85
C LEU A 46 -28.61 13.31 16.54
N PRO A 47 -29.79 12.98 15.97
CA PRO A 47 -30.12 11.60 15.62
C PRO A 47 -29.33 11.09 14.42
N GLU A 48 -28.85 12.00 13.56
CA GLU A 48 -28.09 11.70 12.34
C GLU A 48 -26.92 12.68 12.15
N ALA A 49 -25.93 12.29 11.36
CA ALA A 49 -24.81 13.17 11.00
C ALA A 49 -25.29 14.31 10.09
N VAL A 50 -24.82 15.53 10.34
CA VAL A 50 -25.19 16.72 9.57
C VAL A 50 -23.97 17.27 8.85
N ASP A 51 -24.08 17.41 7.53
CA ASP A 51 -23.07 18.01 6.68
C ASP A 51 -23.27 19.53 6.60
N LEU A 52 -22.26 20.29 7.04
CA LEU A 52 -22.25 21.75 6.99
C LEU A 52 -21.45 22.23 5.79
N ALA A 53 -22.11 22.95 4.87
CA ALA A 53 -21.47 23.57 3.72
C ALA A 53 -21.29 25.07 3.95
N LEU A 54 -20.05 25.50 4.17
CA LEU A 54 -19.69 26.90 4.35
C LEU A 54 -19.41 27.55 2.98
N LYS A 55 -20.16 28.59 2.64
CA LYS A 55 -19.94 29.37 1.41
C LYS A 55 -19.33 30.72 1.78
N TYR A 56 -18.02 30.88 1.55
CA TYR A 56 -17.30 32.13 1.87
C TYR A 56 -16.85 32.85 0.60
N GLY A 57 -16.91 34.18 0.63
CA GLY A 57 -16.43 35.06 -0.44
C GLY A 57 -15.05 35.64 -0.09
N GLY A 58 -14.00 34.85 -0.30
CA GLY A 58 -12.60 35.30 -0.20
C GLY A 58 -11.80 34.69 0.96
N GLY A 59 -10.59 34.20 0.65
CA GLY A 59 -9.54 33.72 1.56
C GLY A 59 -9.89 32.55 2.49
N PRO A 60 -9.00 31.58 2.75
CA PRO A 60 -9.33 30.45 3.64
C PRO A 60 -9.43 30.93 5.09
N LEU A 61 -10.65 31.18 5.59
CA LEU A 61 -10.92 31.42 7.00
C LEU A 61 -10.84 30.09 7.78
N GLY A 62 -10.16 30.12 8.93
CA GLY A 62 -10.04 28.96 9.81
C GLY A 62 -11.36 28.65 10.50
N VAL A 63 -11.83 27.40 10.37
CA VAL A 63 -13.04 26.92 11.05
C VAL A 63 -12.65 26.39 12.44
N ARG A 64 -13.22 26.95 13.50
CA ARG A 64 -13.04 26.47 14.87
C ARG A 64 -14.35 25.85 15.36
N TYR A 65 -14.29 24.57 15.71
CA TYR A 65 -15.40 23.86 16.35
C TYR A 65 -15.27 23.96 17.87
N GLN A 66 -16.32 24.42 18.55
CA GLN A 66 -16.45 24.36 20.00
C GLN A 66 -17.79 23.69 20.33
N PHE A 67 -17.75 22.71 21.24
CA PHE A 67 -18.94 22.07 21.78
C PHE A 67 -19.01 22.42 23.27
N GLY A 68 -20.15 22.94 23.70
CA GLY A 68 -20.43 23.24 25.10
C GLY A 68 -21.67 22.46 25.54
N LEU A 69 -21.63 21.87 26.74
CA LEU A 69 -22.82 21.44 27.45
C LEU A 69 -23.27 22.64 28.30
N PRO A 70 -24.55 23.03 28.32
CA PRO A 70 -25.00 24.09 29.22
C PRO A 70 -24.75 23.61 30.66
N THR A 71 -23.72 24.17 31.30
CA THR A 71 -23.55 24.07 32.75
C THR A 71 -24.69 24.90 33.32
N GLY A 72 -25.68 24.21 33.92
CA GLY A 72 -26.89 24.84 34.44
C GLY A 72 -26.54 26.10 35.23
N GLU A 73 -26.98 27.24 34.73
CA GLU A 73 -26.81 28.52 35.40
C GLU A 73 -27.49 28.45 36.77
N ALA A 74 -26.73 28.84 37.79
CA ALA A 74 -27.19 28.99 39.15
C ALA A 74 -28.25 30.10 39.19
N VAL A 75 -29.51 29.71 39.40
CA VAL A 75 -30.58 30.64 39.73
C VAL A 75 -30.39 31.08 41.19
N GLN A 76 -30.17 32.37 41.37
CA GLN A 76 -30.09 33.04 42.66
C GLN A 76 -31.41 32.91 43.43
N GLN A 77 -31.27 32.81 44.75
CA GLN A 77 -32.32 32.70 45.76
C GLN A 77 -33.44 33.73 45.55
N ASP A 78 -34.68 33.31 45.82
CA ASP A 78 -35.61 34.19 46.49
C ASP A 78 -36.24 33.49 47.69
N ASP A 79 -36.43 34.31 48.72
CA ASP A 79 -36.93 34.07 50.06
C ASP A 79 -38.43 33.73 50.06
N SER A 80 -38.95 33.39 51.23
CA SER A 80 -40.38 33.34 51.62
C SER A 80 -40.99 31.95 51.82
N THR A 81 -40.85 31.48 53.06
CA THR A 81 -41.93 30.97 53.94
C THR A 81 -42.94 29.96 53.39
N ALA A 82 -42.96 28.75 53.96
CA ALA A 82 -44.19 28.16 54.54
C ALA A 82 -43.91 26.82 55.24
N LEU A 83 -44.26 26.78 56.53
CA LEU A 83 -44.36 25.61 57.40
C LEU A 83 -45.25 24.51 56.79
N ARG A 84 -44.71 23.30 56.56
CA ARG A 84 -45.50 22.07 56.36
C ARG A 84 -44.82 20.82 56.96
N PRO A 85 -45.61 19.82 57.40
CA PRO A 85 -45.22 18.89 58.45
C PRO A 85 -44.28 17.78 57.96
N ARG A 86 -43.50 17.20 58.89
CA ARG A 86 -42.66 16.02 58.67
C ARG A 86 -43.49 14.81 58.20
N ARG A 87 -43.75 14.72 56.90
CA ARG A 87 -43.99 13.42 56.26
C ARG A 87 -42.64 12.71 56.17
N ARG A 88 -42.56 11.47 56.67
CA ARG A 88 -41.46 10.56 56.29
C ARG A 88 -41.50 10.44 54.77
N SER A 89 -40.71 11.25 54.08
CA SER A 89 -40.53 11.11 52.65
C SER A 89 -39.98 9.71 52.41
N ARG A 90 -40.77 8.83 51.80
CA ARG A 90 -40.24 7.58 51.28
C ARG A 90 -39.23 8.00 50.21
N THR A 91 -37.94 7.95 50.56
CA THR A 91 -36.85 8.19 49.63
C THR A 91 -37.10 7.35 48.39
N LYS A 92 -37.37 8.03 47.28
CA LYS A 92 -37.65 7.40 46.00
C LYS A 92 -36.32 7.02 45.36
N PHE A 93 -36.29 5.83 44.75
CA PHE A 93 -35.13 5.32 44.04
C PHE A 93 -35.46 5.24 42.55
N SER A 94 -34.47 5.52 41.70
CA SER A 94 -34.60 5.47 40.25
C SER A 94 -33.32 4.95 39.61
N TRP A 95 -33.49 4.35 38.43
CA TRP A 95 -32.36 4.01 37.57
C TRP A 95 -31.89 5.24 36.80
N HIS A 96 -30.60 5.50 36.86
CA HIS A 96 -29.94 6.49 36.03
C HIS A 96 -28.85 5.83 35.18
N MET A 97 -28.76 6.22 33.92
CA MET A 97 -27.67 5.80 33.05
C MET A 97 -26.45 6.65 33.33
N LEU A 98 -25.32 6.01 33.63
CA LEU A 98 -24.05 6.70 33.65
C LEU A 98 -23.64 7.09 32.24
N ALA A 99 -22.77 8.11 32.15
CA ALA A 99 -22.06 8.42 30.93
C ALA A 99 -21.41 7.16 30.35
N ALA A 100 -21.32 7.09 29.02
CA ALA A 100 -20.69 5.97 28.34
C ALA A 100 -19.28 5.74 28.89
N SER A 101 -18.89 4.47 29.05
CA SER A 101 -17.52 4.11 29.39
C SER A 101 -16.53 4.67 28.37
N GLU A 102 -15.26 4.75 28.74
CA GLU A 102 -14.21 4.93 27.74
C GLU A 102 -14.32 3.85 26.66
N CYS A 103 -13.94 4.22 25.44
CA CYS A 103 -14.00 3.31 24.31
C CYS A 103 -12.94 2.22 24.45
N SER A 104 -13.31 0.96 24.23
CA SER A 104 -12.38 -0.18 24.39
C SER A 104 -11.19 -0.19 23.44
N LYS A 105 -11.25 0.57 22.34
CA LYS A 105 -10.15 0.76 21.38
C LYS A 105 -10.05 2.22 20.99
N SER A 106 -8.83 2.75 20.81
CA SER A 106 -8.59 4.12 20.36
C SER A 106 -8.83 4.34 18.85
N CYS A 107 -8.84 3.27 18.06
CA CYS A 107 -9.07 3.27 16.62
C CYS A 107 -9.58 1.90 16.13
N GLY A 108 -10.04 1.83 14.88
CA GLY A 108 -10.45 0.58 14.23
C GLY A 108 -11.78 0.00 14.74
N GLY A 109 -12.59 0.80 15.44
CA GLY A 109 -13.88 0.39 15.98
C GLY A 109 -13.77 -0.35 17.31
N GLY A 110 -13.95 0.38 18.40
CA GLY A 110 -14.16 -0.15 19.76
C GLY A 110 -15.64 -0.16 20.17
N LEU A 111 -15.89 -0.59 21.39
CA LEU A 111 -17.20 -0.59 22.02
C LEU A 111 -17.17 0.24 23.30
N GLN A 112 -18.22 1.02 23.52
CA GLN A 112 -18.49 1.73 24.77
C GLN A 112 -19.88 1.34 25.26
N ALA A 113 -20.03 1.15 26.56
CA ALA A 113 -21.30 0.78 27.18
C ALA A 113 -21.62 1.74 28.32
N ALA A 114 -22.86 2.18 28.40
CA ALA A 114 -23.37 2.95 29.52
C ALA A 114 -23.93 2.00 30.58
N LYS A 115 -23.54 2.19 31.84
CA LYS A 115 -23.99 1.35 32.96
C LYS A 115 -25.16 2.02 33.69
N ALA A 116 -26.24 1.28 33.91
CA ALA A 116 -27.33 1.72 34.76
C ALA A 116 -26.93 1.61 36.24
N VAL A 117 -27.15 2.68 37.01
CA VAL A 117 -26.92 2.75 38.45
C VAL A 117 -28.18 3.19 39.18
N CYS A 118 -28.39 2.64 40.37
CA CYS A 118 -29.51 3.00 41.23
C CYS A 118 -29.11 4.23 42.06
N THR A 119 -29.93 5.27 42.04
CA THR A 119 -29.68 6.50 42.82
C THR A 119 -30.90 6.86 43.66
N ARG A 120 -30.67 7.60 44.75
CA ARG A 120 -31.75 8.17 45.59
C ARG A 120 -32.11 9.59 45.14
N GLU A 121 -33.35 10.00 45.39
CA GLU A 121 -33.74 11.41 45.40
C GLU A 121 -32.85 12.21 46.37
N GLY A 122 -32.20 13.27 45.88
CA GLY A 122 -31.17 14.02 46.62
C GLY A 122 -29.72 13.66 46.30
N GLY A 123 -29.49 12.74 45.35
CA GLY A 123 -28.16 12.40 44.85
C GLY A 123 -27.45 11.31 45.67
N GLY A 124 -26.60 10.56 44.99
CA GLY A 124 -25.78 9.49 45.55
C GLY A 124 -26.14 8.09 45.02
N HIS A 125 -25.10 7.32 44.71
CA HIS A 125 -25.21 5.92 44.29
C HIS A 125 -25.61 5.04 45.46
N VAL A 126 -26.59 4.16 45.27
CA VAL A 126 -27.06 3.21 46.27
C VAL A 126 -27.00 1.77 45.74
N PRO A 127 -27.02 0.76 46.62
CA PRO A 127 -27.00 -0.63 46.18
C PRO A 127 -28.18 -0.97 45.26
N GLU A 128 -27.89 -1.73 44.22
CA GLU A 128 -28.80 -2.08 43.13
C GLU A 128 -30.14 -2.66 43.61
N LYS A 129 -30.10 -3.43 44.71
CA LYS A 129 -31.27 -4.03 45.38
C LYS A 129 -32.40 -3.04 45.67
N ARG A 130 -32.08 -1.74 45.83
CA ARG A 130 -33.07 -0.68 46.07
C ARG A 130 -33.87 -0.29 44.82
N CYS A 131 -33.43 -0.69 43.61
CA CYS A 131 -34.13 -0.45 42.35
C CYS A 131 -34.60 -1.75 41.65
N ASN A 132 -34.41 -2.94 42.25
CA ASN A 132 -34.78 -4.24 41.64
C ASN A 132 -36.26 -4.39 41.28
N HIS A 133 -37.14 -3.61 41.92
CA HIS A 133 -38.58 -3.60 41.65
C HIS A 133 -38.96 -2.65 40.50
N LEU A 134 -37.98 -1.95 39.93
CA LEU A 134 -38.12 -1.05 38.78
C LEU A 134 -37.41 -1.68 37.59
N GLU A 135 -37.99 -1.55 36.40
CA GLU A 135 -37.40 -2.08 35.18
C GLU A 135 -36.02 -1.46 34.93
N LYS A 136 -34.99 -2.31 34.90
CA LYS A 136 -33.61 -1.88 34.71
C LYS A 136 -33.39 -1.51 33.24
N PRO A 137 -32.92 -0.28 32.93
CA PRO A 137 -32.63 0.10 31.55
C PRO A 137 -31.57 -0.81 30.94
N THR A 138 -31.82 -1.30 29.73
CA THR A 138 -30.87 -2.12 28.98
C THR A 138 -29.65 -1.30 28.59
N ALA A 139 -28.47 -1.71 29.06
CA ALA A 139 -27.21 -1.09 28.69
C ALA A 139 -26.96 -1.28 27.18
N ARG A 140 -27.05 -0.19 26.42
CA ARG A 140 -26.82 -0.20 24.97
C ARG A 140 -25.32 -0.10 24.69
N SER A 141 -24.74 -1.14 24.07
CA SER A 141 -23.36 -1.09 23.57
C SER A 141 -23.33 -0.32 22.25
N MET A 142 -22.51 0.73 22.18
CA MET A 142 -22.35 1.55 20.97
C MET A 142 -20.94 1.38 20.42
N ARG A 143 -20.81 1.41 19.09
CA ARG A 143 -19.51 1.47 18.43
C ARG A 143 -18.90 2.86 18.59
N CYS A 144 -17.61 2.91 18.87
CA CYS A 144 -16.84 4.14 19.04
C CYS A 144 -15.49 4.02 18.31
N ASN A 145 -14.82 5.13 18.05
CA ASN A 145 -13.50 5.17 17.41
C ASN A 145 -13.40 4.37 16.09
N VAL A 146 -14.39 4.59 15.21
CA VAL A 146 -14.56 3.85 13.93
C VAL A 146 -13.55 4.23 12.84
N ARG A 147 -12.69 5.23 13.07
CA ARG A 147 -11.63 5.57 12.12
C ARG A 147 -10.59 4.46 12.08
N PRO A 148 -10.10 4.05 10.89
CA PRO A 148 -9.00 3.09 10.78
C PRO A 148 -7.79 3.52 11.62
N CYS A 149 -7.09 2.55 12.19
CA CYS A 149 -5.83 2.81 12.87
C CYS A 149 -4.78 3.30 11.88
N PRO A 150 -3.74 4.05 12.31
CA PRO A 150 -2.58 4.33 11.47
C PRO A 150 -1.99 3.05 10.86
N ALA A 151 -1.48 3.13 9.63
CA ALA A 151 -0.83 1.99 9.00
C ALA A 151 0.61 1.85 9.50
N GLU A 152 1.03 0.62 9.76
CA GLU A 152 2.32 0.28 10.34
C GLU A 152 3.08 -0.75 9.50
N TRP A 153 4.41 -0.65 9.51
CA TRP A 153 5.30 -1.57 8.82
C TRP A 153 5.42 -2.89 9.59
N GLU A 154 4.98 -3.99 8.99
CA GLU A 154 5.17 -5.33 9.53
C GLU A 154 6.36 -6.01 8.86
N TYR A 155 7.25 -6.59 9.68
CA TYR A 155 8.45 -7.29 9.24
C TYR A 155 8.33 -8.79 9.51
N GLY A 156 8.43 -9.60 8.46
CA GLY A 156 8.56 -11.05 8.59
C GLY A 156 9.94 -11.48 9.10
N PRO A 157 10.11 -12.76 9.43
CA PRO A 157 11.41 -13.31 9.81
C PRO A 157 12.41 -13.22 8.66
N TRP A 158 13.70 -13.14 9.01
CA TRP A 158 14.78 -13.27 8.02
C TRP A 158 14.84 -14.69 7.49
N GLY A 159 14.93 -14.82 6.17
CA GLY A 159 15.22 -16.09 5.52
C GLY A 159 16.65 -16.55 5.78
N PRO A 160 17.00 -17.77 5.34
CA PRO A 160 18.36 -18.30 5.50
C PRO A 160 19.39 -17.41 4.79
N CYS A 161 20.61 -17.37 5.34
CA CYS A 161 21.72 -16.63 4.74
C CYS A 161 22.10 -17.24 3.38
N SER A 162 22.45 -16.39 2.42
CA SER A 162 22.90 -16.82 1.08
C SER A 162 24.18 -17.65 1.11
N ALA A 163 24.96 -17.57 2.19
CA ALA A 163 26.20 -18.32 2.40
C ALA A 163 26.14 -19.03 3.75
N THR A 164 26.63 -20.27 3.84
CA THR A 164 26.74 -21.02 5.11
C THR A 164 27.97 -20.67 5.92
N CYS A 165 28.99 -20.08 5.29
CA CYS A 165 30.16 -19.49 5.92
C CYS A 165 30.62 -18.30 5.08
N GLY A 166 31.25 -17.29 5.71
CA GLY A 166 31.67 -16.08 5.00
C GLY A 166 30.50 -15.13 4.67
N PRO A 167 30.81 -13.90 4.21
CA PRO A 167 29.83 -12.84 4.07
C PRO A 167 28.73 -13.22 3.08
N GLY A 168 27.49 -13.21 3.56
CA GLY A 168 26.29 -13.45 2.78
C GLY A 168 25.23 -12.38 3.02
N THR A 169 24.07 -12.56 2.40
CA THR A 169 22.89 -11.71 2.59
C THR A 169 21.65 -12.56 2.83
N GLN A 170 20.75 -12.06 3.66
CA GLN A 170 19.46 -12.66 3.96
C GLN A 170 18.35 -11.65 3.69
N ALA A 171 17.18 -12.14 3.27
CA ALA A 171 16.03 -11.31 2.91
C ALA A 171 14.84 -11.63 3.82
N ARG A 172 14.00 -10.62 4.09
CA ARG A 172 12.73 -10.78 4.83
C ARG A 172 11.56 -10.16 4.08
N THR A 173 10.36 -10.57 4.44
CA THR A 173 9.12 -9.93 3.95
C THR A 173 8.89 -8.62 4.70
N VAL A 174 8.50 -7.56 3.99
CA VAL A 174 8.11 -6.28 4.58
C VAL A 174 6.79 -5.86 3.94
N ALA A 175 5.78 -5.60 4.75
CA ALA A 175 4.45 -5.21 4.26
C ALA A 175 3.86 -4.09 5.12
N CYS A 176 3.23 -3.12 4.47
CA CYS A 176 2.46 -2.10 5.17
C CYS A 176 1.07 -2.65 5.51
N ARG A 177 0.70 -2.61 6.79
CA ARG A 177 -0.56 -3.19 7.28
C ARG A 177 -1.35 -2.20 8.12
N GLN A 178 -2.67 -2.30 8.04
CA GLN A 178 -3.59 -1.38 8.71
C GLN A 178 -4.78 -2.13 9.31
N HIS A 179 -5.21 -1.70 10.49
CA HIS A 179 -6.43 -2.20 11.12
C HIS A 179 -7.61 -1.28 10.80
N ILE A 180 -8.51 -1.75 9.93
CA ILE A 180 -9.60 -0.94 9.36
C ILE A 180 -10.85 -1.00 10.23
N SER A 181 -11.17 -2.17 10.78
CA SER A 181 -12.34 -2.37 11.63
C SER A 181 -12.14 -3.55 12.59
N ALA A 182 -13.07 -3.76 13.52
CA ALA A 182 -13.04 -4.91 14.44
C ALA A 182 -12.99 -6.28 13.73
N THR A 183 -13.51 -6.37 12.51
CA THR A 183 -13.50 -7.60 11.69
C THR A 183 -12.37 -7.64 10.67
N MET A 184 -11.87 -6.48 10.22
CA MET A 184 -10.77 -6.37 9.24
C MET A 184 -9.50 -5.84 9.90
N THR A 185 -8.77 -6.79 10.50
CA THR A 185 -7.49 -6.56 11.16
C THR A 185 -6.34 -6.98 10.23
N ASN A 186 -5.16 -6.36 10.35
CA ASN A 186 -3.95 -6.73 9.59
C ASN A 186 -4.10 -6.76 8.06
N MET A 187 -4.90 -5.84 7.50
CA MET A 187 -5.07 -5.72 6.05
C MET A 187 -3.81 -5.15 5.41
N LYS A 188 -3.31 -5.80 4.36
CA LYS A 188 -2.19 -5.27 3.56
C LYS A 188 -2.68 -4.07 2.77
N VAL A 189 -2.08 -2.93 3.01
CA VAL A 189 -2.39 -1.66 2.33
C VAL A 189 -1.22 -1.23 1.46
N ASN A 190 -1.43 -0.16 0.67
CA ASN A 190 -0.36 0.41 -0.13
C ASN A 190 0.78 0.88 0.79
N ASP A 191 2.01 0.61 0.39
CA ASP A 191 3.24 1.02 1.07
C ASP A 191 3.30 2.54 1.37
N ALA A 192 2.63 3.37 0.57
CA ALA A 192 2.53 4.83 0.79
C ALA A 192 1.69 5.20 2.03
N ALA A 193 0.89 4.29 2.58
CA ALA A 193 0.06 4.53 3.75
C ALA A 193 0.84 4.50 5.07
N CYS A 194 1.97 3.78 5.12
CA CYS A 194 2.82 3.70 6.30
C CYS A 194 3.75 4.90 6.37
N LEU A 195 3.68 5.62 7.50
CA LEU A 195 4.57 6.75 7.78
C LEU A 195 5.94 6.24 8.25
N GLY A 196 7.02 6.87 7.80
CA GLY A 196 8.39 6.52 8.17
C GLY A 196 9.15 5.68 7.13
N GLN A 197 10.47 5.56 7.31
CA GLN A 197 11.33 4.85 6.36
C GLN A 197 11.06 3.34 6.41
N ARG A 198 10.84 2.74 5.23
CA ARG A 198 10.73 1.29 5.10
C ARG A 198 12.03 0.62 5.53
N GLY A 199 11.97 -0.23 6.56
CA GLY A 199 13.13 -0.97 7.02
C GLY A 199 13.73 -1.87 5.94
N ALA A 200 15.01 -2.21 6.10
CA ALA A 200 15.74 -2.99 5.12
C ALA A 200 15.08 -4.35 4.86
N ARG A 201 14.88 -4.66 3.58
CA ARG A 201 14.38 -5.95 3.08
C ARG A 201 15.49 -7.00 2.98
N THR A 202 16.74 -6.55 2.95
CA THR A 202 17.95 -7.37 2.82
C THR A 202 18.97 -6.89 3.85
N GLN A 203 19.65 -7.81 4.54
CA GLN A 203 20.74 -7.50 5.46
C GLN A 203 21.92 -8.45 5.28
N PRO A 204 23.16 -8.04 5.62
CA PRO A 204 24.31 -8.93 5.63
C PRO A 204 24.18 -9.99 6.74
N CYS A 205 24.73 -11.16 6.49
CA CYS A 205 24.82 -12.27 7.44
C CYS A 205 26.19 -12.96 7.29
N ASN A 206 26.60 -13.72 8.31
CA ASN A 206 27.84 -14.51 8.31
C ASN A 206 29.11 -13.69 7.99
N GLN A 207 29.28 -12.52 8.60
CA GLN A 207 30.40 -11.61 8.31
C GLN A 207 31.80 -12.11 8.73
N GLY A 208 31.92 -13.33 9.30
CA GLY A 208 33.19 -13.91 9.73
C GLY A 208 33.90 -14.70 8.62
N SER A 209 35.23 -14.65 8.59
CA SER A 209 36.05 -15.51 7.71
C SER A 209 35.87 -16.98 8.07
N CYS A 210 35.65 -17.83 7.07
CA CYS A 210 35.58 -19.28 7.29
C CYS A 210 36.95 -19.77 7.77
N SER A 211 37.06 -20.24 9.02
CA SER A 211 38.28 -20.90 9.49
C SER A 211 38.39 -22.25 8.80
N ALA A 212 39.41 -22.42 7.96
CA ALA A 212 39.77 -23.71 7.39
C ALA A 212 40.10 -24.68 8.52
N ALA A 213 39.14 -25.54 8.86
CA ALA A 213 39.39 -26.66 9.75
C ALA A 213 40.27 -27.67 9.01
N ARG A 214 41.56 -27.64 9.39
CA ARG A 214 42.66 -28.58 9.18
C ARG A 214 42.32 -29.87 8.41
N VAL A 215 42.75 -29.94 7.16
CA VAL A 215 43.10 -31.20 6.50
C VAL A 215 44.62 -31.31 6.56
N GLY A 216 45.10 -32.47 7.03
CA GLY A 216 46.50 -32.72 7.38
C GLY A 216 47.51 -32.57 6.24
N GLU A 217 48.76 -32.34 6.66
CA GLU A 217 50.03 -32.42 5.92
C GLU A 217 50.10 -33.72 5.07
N LEU A 218 50.55 -33.72 3.80
CA LEU A 218 51.93 -33.66 3.24
C LEU A 218 51.81 -33.84 1.69
N PRO A 219 52.88 -33.73 0.85
CA PRO A 219 54.08 -32.90 0.88
C PRO A 219 54.19 -31.96 -0.36
N GLN A 220 55.17 -31.05 -0.27
CA GLN A 220 55.59 -30.14 -1.34
C GLN A 220 56.50 -30.86 -2.36
N ASP A 221 56.18 -30.75 -3.65
CA ASP A 221 57.15 -30.59 -4.74
C ASP A 221 56.44 -30.01 -5.99
N GLY A 222 57.07 -29.00 -6.62
CA GLY A 222 56.49 -28.14 -7.68
C GLY A 222 56.29 -28.81 -9.05
N PRO A 223 55.93 -28.08 -10.15
CA PRO A 223 56.25 -26.68 -10.42
C PRO A 223 55.05 -25.80 -10.88
N GLN A 224 55.33 -24.50 -11.00
CA GLN A 224 54.44 -23.44 -11.46
C GLN A 224 53.78 -23.75 -12.82
N GLY A 225 52.47 -23.96 -12.81
CA GLY A 225 51.63 -24.12 -13.98
C GLY A 225 50.24 -23.58 -13.66
N GLY A 226 49.63 -22.84 -14.59
CA GLY A 226 48.51 -21.93 -14.38
C GLY A 226 47.39 -22.45 -13.48
N ALA A 227 46.81 -21.53 -12.69
CA ALA A 227 45.75 -21.77 -11.71
C ALA A 227 44.57 -22.55 -12.30
N GLN A 228 44.67 -23.88 -12.31
CA GLN A 228 43.54 -24.76 -12.58
C GLN A 228 42.66 -24.76 -11.34
N GLY A 229 41.43 -24.31 -11.51
CA GLY A 229 40.44 -24.36 -10.44
C GLY A 229 40.08 -25.81 -10.14
N HIS A 230 39.83 -26.09 -8.87
CA HIS A 230 39.15 -27.30 -8.43
C HIS A 230 37.64 -27.05 -8.25
N TRP A 231 36.83 -28.09 -8.40
CA TRP A 231 35.38 -28.01 -8.23
C TRP A 231 34.98 -28.00 -6.75
N LEU A 232 34.09 -27.08 -6.39
CA LEU A 232 33.48 -26.91 -5.08
C LEU A 232 32.00 -27.33 -5.17
N THR A 233 31.50 -28.04 -4.16
CA THR A 233 30.08 -28.44 -4.13
C THR A 233 29.43 -28.07 -2.81
N THR A 234 28.18 -27.61 -2.84
CA THR A 234 27.38 -27.46 -1.61
C THR A 234 26.88 -28.81 -1.10
N ALA A 235 26.40 -28.84 0.14
CA ALA A 235 25.54 -29.94 0.59
C ALA A 235 24.32 -30.07 -0.34
N TRP A 236 23.82 -31.30 -0.46
CA TRP A 236 22.57 -31.58 -1.16
C TRP A 236 21.41 -30.88 -0.46
N THR A 237 20.43 -30.38 -1.22
CA THR A 237 19.20 -29.82 -0.66
C THR A 237 18.50 -30.82 0.27
N GLU A 238 18.00 -30.35 1.41
CA GLU A 238 17.09 -31.14 2.23
C GLU A 238 15.81 -31.37 1.43
N GLY A 239 15.57 -32.63 1.08
CA GLY A 239 14.66 -32.93 -0.02
C GLY A 239 14.67 -34.40 -0.37
N CYS A 240 14.09 -35.19 0.53
CA CYS A 240 13.33 -36.38 0.17
C CYS A 240 12.39 -36.63 1.36
N ALA A 241 11.33 -35.80 1.50
CA ALA A 241 10.38 -35.92 2.61
C ALA A 241 9.69 -37.29 2.57
N CYS A 242 9.32 -37.76 1.37
CA CYS A 242 9.13 -39.16 1.02
C CYS A 242 9.08 -39.24 -0.54
N GLY A 243 9.43 -40.36 -1.18
CA GLY A 243 9.24 -40.58 -2.64
C GLY A 243 10.53 -40.43 -3.48
N SER A 244 10.39 -40.23 -4.80
CA SER A 244 11.52 -39.85 -5.68
C SER A 244 11.66 -38.38 -5.66
N GLY A 245 12.87 -37.92 -5.42
CA GLY A 245 13.25 -36.55 -5.71
C GLY A 245 14.53 -36.54 -6.52
N VAL A 246 14.86 -35.36 -7.03
CA VAL A 246 16.21 -35.04 -7.45
C VAL A 246 16.73 -34.09 -6.39
N GLN A 247 17.69 -34.56 -5.61
CA GLN A 247 18.45 -33.65 -4.77
C GLN A 247 19.36 -32.86 -5.70
N THR A 248 19.41 -31.55 -5.49
CA THR A 248 20.28 -30.66 -6.25
C THR A 248 21.31 -30.07 -5.30
N ARG A 249 22.50 -29.83 -5.83
CA ARG A 249 23.57 -29.10 -5.14
C ARG A 249 24.20 -28.14 -6.13
N ARG A 250 24.74 -27.04 -5.63
CA ARG A 250 25.50 -26.12 -6.47
C ARG A 250 26.91 -26.66 -6.65
N VAL A 251 27.40 -26.61 -7.88
CA VAL A 251 28.76 -26.98 -8.27
C VAL A 251 29.40 -25.72 -8.85
N ALA A 252 30.52 -25.29 -8.29
CA ALA A 252 31.21 -24.06 -8.67
C ALA A 252 32.70 -24.33 -8.91
N CYS A 253 33.29 -23.66 -9.88
CA CYS A 253 34.73 -23.71 -10.11
C CYS A 253 35.42 -22.68 -9.21
N SER A 254 36.51 -23.06 -8.54
CA SER A 254 37.29 -22.15 -7.68
C SER A 254 38.18 -21.16 -8.46
N ALA A 255 38.36 -21.34 -9.77
CA ALA A 255 39.13 -20.45 -10.64
C ALA A 255 38.39 -20.16 -11.96
N ALA A 256 39.06 -19.47 -12.89
CA ALA A 256 38.48 -19.12 -14.19
C ALA A 256 38.27 -20.35 -15.12
N SER A 257 39.03 -21.43 -14.90
CA SER A 257 38.94 -22.67 -15.68
C SER A 257 39.15 -23.89 -14.78
N CYS A 258 38.21 -24.84 -14.83
CA CYS A 258 38.28 -26.15 -14.17
C CYS A 258 38.14 -27.24 -15.24
N ASP A 259 38.78 -28.39 -15.03
CA ASP A 259 38.67 -29.53 -15.95
C ASP A 259 37.23 -30.06 -15.99
N GLY A 260 36.61 -30.01 -17.19
CA GLY A 260 35.25 -30.46 -17.42
C GLY A 260 35.05 -31.96 -17.18
N GLY A 261 36.10 -32.78 -17.31
CA GLY A 261 36.03 -34.23 -17.09
C GLY A 261 35.77 -34.62 -15.63
N GLN A 262 36.09 -33.73 -14.69
CA GLN A 262 35.92 -33.98 -13.24
C GLN A 262 34.78 -33.19 -12.62
N ARG A 263 33.93 -32.55 -13.44
CA ARG A 263 32.82 -31.74 -12.92
C ARG A 263 31.85 -32.60 -12.11
N PRO A 264 31.68 -32.33 -10.80
CA PRO A 264 30.75 -33.07 -9.97
C PRO A 264 29.31 -32.92 -10.45
N ALA A 265 28.50 -33.96 -10.29
CA ALA A 265 27.08 -33.91 -10.64
C ALA A 265 26.34 -32.89 -9.74
N GLU A 266 25.59 -31.98 -10.37
CA GLU A 266 24.75 -30.97 -9.72
C GLU A 266 23.37 -31.52 -9.31
N SER A 267 23.03 -32.70 -9.79
CA SER A 267 21.79 -33.41 -9.49
C SER A 267 22.08 -34.88 -9.19
N ARG A 268 21.35 -35.45 -8.21
CA ARG A 268 21.33 -36.90 -7.99
C ARG A 268 19.91 -37.37 -7.70
N PRO A 269 19.53 -38.57 -8.16
CA PRO A 269 18.26 -39.16 -7.76
C PRO A 269 18.30 -39.50 -6.26
N CYS A 270 17.23 -39.17 -5.54
CA CYS A 270 16.95 -39.69 -4.21
C CYS A 270 15.67 -40.52 -4.23
N ALA A 271 15.61 -41.54 -3.38
CA ALA A 271 14.45 -42.41 -3.20
C ALA A 271 14.26 -42.68 -1.72
N ARG A 272 13.15 -42.19 -1.15
CA ARG A 272 12.64 -42.63 0.15
C ARG A 272 11.32 -43.37 -0.07
N VAL A 273 11.15 -44.51 0.57
CA VAL A 273 9.93 -45.31 0.42
C VAL A 273 8.81 -44.62 1.22
N CYS A 274 7.89 -43.90 0.56
CA CYS A 274 6.60 -43.59 1.17
C CYS A 274 5.71 -44.83 1.04
N ARG A 275 5.20 -45.35 2.15
CA ARG A 275 4.15 -46.38 2.11
C ARG A 275 2.76 -45.77 1.89
N GLU A 276 2.58 -44.49 2.21
CA GLU A 276 1.30 -43.77 2.09
C GLU A 276 1.23 -42.93 0.81
N ALA A 277 0.02 -42.84 0.26
CA ALA A 277 -0.26 -42.06 -0.94
C ALA A 277 -0.51 -40.59 -0.56
N HIS A 278 -0.05 -39.65 -1.38
CA HIS A 278 -0.24 -38.22 -1.13
C HIS A 278 -0.48 -37.45 -2.42
N TRP A 279 -1.14 -36.29 -2.32
CA TRP A 279 -1.34 -35.39 -3.45
C TRP A 279 -0.03 -34.72 -3.85
N PHE A 280 0.34 -34.91 -5.10
CA PHE A 280 1.39 -34.16 -5.77
C PHE A 280 0.78 -33.07 -6.65
N SER A 281 1.34 -31.86 -6.58
CA SER A 281 0.96 -30.75 -7.47
C SER A 281 2.19 -30.25 -8.23
N GLY A 282 2.12 -30.28 -9.56
CA GLY A 282 3.19 -29.78 -10.43
C GLY A 282 3.12 -28.28 -10.68
N PRO A 283 3.99 -27.76 -11.57
CA PRO A 283 4.01 -26.34 -11.91
C PRO A 283 2.75 -25.92 -12.68
N TRP A 284 2.38 -24.64 -12.55
CA TRP A 284 1.31 -24.03 -13.34
C TRP A 284 1.72 -23.85 -14.80
N SER A 285 0.77 -24.07 -15.72
CA SER A 285 0.89 -23.75 -17.13
C SER A 285 1.04 -22.24 -17.35
N PRO A 286 1.50 -21.81 -18.53
CA PRO A 286 1.30 -20.44 -18.99
C PRO A 286 -0.19 -20.05 -18.95
N CYS A 287 -0.47 -18.75 -18.88
CA CYS A 287 -1.84 -18.25 -18.94
C CYS A 287 -2.48 -18.63 -20.29
N SER A 288 -3.73 -19.09 -20.27
CA SER A 288 -4.46 -19.50 -21.48
C SER A 288 -4.65 -18.35 -22.48
N THR A 289 -4.55 -17.11 -22.00
CA THR A 289 -4.64 -15.89 -22.80
C THR A 289 -3.31 -15.14 -22.77
N ARG A 290 -3.01 -14.40 -23.84
CA ARG A 290 -1.84 -13.50 -23.91
C ARG A 290 -2.11 -12.11 -23.34
N CYS A 291 -3.39 -11.77 -23.19
CA CYS A 291 -3.88 -10.52 -22.63
C CYS A 291 -5.21 -10.80 -21.91
N GLY A 292 -5.59 -9.96 -20.96
CA GLY A 292 -6.85 -10.03 -20.25
C GLY A 292 -6.98 -11.24 -19.31
N PRO A 293 -8.21 -11.55 -18.88
CA PRO A 293 -8.45 -12.65 -17.95
C PRO A 293 -8.28 -14.00 -18.64
N GLY A 294 -7.55 -14.90 -17.99
CA GLY A 294 -7.28 -16.25 -18.46
C GLY A 294 -7.28 -17.27 -17.33
N ARG A 295 -6.91 -18.52 -17.67
CA ARG A 295 -6.81 -19.63 -16.74
C ARG A 295 -5.45 -20.31 -16.88
N GLN A 296 -4.93 -20.82 -15.76
CA GLN A 296 -3.73 -21.66 -15.72
C GLN A 296 -4.11 -23.01 -15.12
N THR A 297 -3.57 -24.08 -15.68
CA THR A 297 -3.78 -25.46 -15.20
C THR A 297 -2.49 -26.03 -14.66
N ARG A 298 -2.57 -27.00 -13.74
CA ARG A 298 -1.41 -27.76 -13.27
C ARG A 298 -1.76 -29.24 -13.08
N PRO A 299 -0.79 -30.15 -13.21
CA PRO A 299 -1.05 -31.56 -12.92
C PRO A 299 -1.20 -31.76 -11.41
N VAL A 300 -2.27 -32.45 -11.01
CA VAL A 300 -2.53 -32.88 -9.63
C VAL A 300 -2.72 -34.39 -9.65
N LEU A 301 -1.79 -35.13 -9.08
CA LEU A 301 -1.73 -36.59 -9.14
C LEU A 301 -1.65 -37.17 -7.73
N CYS A 302 -2.37 -38.25 -7.47
CA CYS A 302 -2.15 -39.05 -6.26
C CYS A 302 -0.93 -39.96 -6.48
N LEU A 303 0.12 -39.80 -5.68
CA LEU A 303 1.36 -40.58 -5.82
C LEU A 303 1.56 -41.50 -4.62
N ARG A 304 1.88 -42.77 -4.88
CA ARG A 304 2.37 -43.73 -3.88
C ARG A 304 3.64 -44.37 -4.42
N ALA A 305 4.71 -44.36 -3.64
CA ALA A 305 6.01 -44.93 -4.03
C ALA A 305 6.45 -44.55 -5.47
N LYS A 306 6.24 -43.28 -5.87
CA LYS A 306 6.59 -42.71 -7.20
C LYS A 306 5.70 -43.13 -8.37
N ALA A 307 4.71 -43.98 -8.15
CA ALA A 307 3.71 -44.31 -9.15
C ALA A 307 2.47 -43.43 -8.97
N ALA A 308 1.92 -42.96 -10.09
CA ALA A 308 0.57 -42.41 -10.10
C ALA A 308 -0.39 -43.53 -9.77
N VAL A 309 -1.09 -43.38 -8.65
CA VAL A 309 -2.15 -44.29 -8.20
C VAL A 309 -3.48 -43.57 -8.32
N ASP A 310 -4.55 -44.35 -8.19
CA ASP A 310 -5.89 -43.81 -8.23
C ASP A 310 -6.14 -42.79 -7.08
N ASP A 311 -6.87 -41.72 -7.40
CA ASP A 311 -7.17 -40.57 -6.54
C ASP A 311 -7.77 -40.97 -5.17
N HIS A 312 -8.50 -42.08 -5.07
CA HIS A 312 -9.12 -42.55 -3.82
C HIS A 312 -8.08 -42.80 -2.71
N HIS A 313 -6.83 -43.12 -3.07
CA HIS A 313 -5.77 -43.36 -2.10
C HIS A 313 -5.30 -42.08 -1.39
N CYS A 314 -5.66 -40.92 -1.91
CA CYS A 314 -5.36 -39.61 -1.33
C CYS A 314 -6.61 -38.90 -0.79
N ALA A 315 -7.76 -39.59 -0.72
CA ALA A 315 -9.06 -39.01 -0.34
C ALA A 315 -9.09 -38.44 1.08
N ASP A 316 -8.24 -38.93 1.97
CA ASP A 316 -8.11 -38.46 3.36
C ASP A 316 -7.47 -37.05 3.46
N HIS A 317 -6.93 -36.53 2.36
CA HIS A 317 -6.33 -35.21 2.28
C HIS A 317 -7.03 -34.34 1.23
N GLU A 318 -7.14 -33.03 1.50
CA GLU A 318 -7.76 -32.09 0.57
C GLU A 318 -7.02 -32.06 -0.78
N ARG A 319 -7.78 -32.27 -1.87
CA ARG A 319 -7.24 -32.23 -3.23
C ARG A 319 -6.83 -30.81 -3.61
N PRO A 320 -5.56 -30.58 -3.99
CA PRO A 320 -5.11 -29.27 -4.47
C PRO A 320 -5.85 -28.83 -5.74
N LEU A 321 -6.11 -27.53 -5.87
CA LEU A 321 -6.74 -26.96 -7.08
C LEU A 321 -5.91 -27.24 -8.32
N ALA A 322 -6.50 -27.82 -9.36
CA ALA A 322 -5.83 -28.07 -10.65
C ALA A 322 -5.89 -26.87 -11.60
N GLU A 323 -6.68 -25.85 -11.28
CA GLU A 323 -6.91 -24.67 -12.11
C GLU A 323 -6.92 -23.39 -11.27
N ARG A 324 -6.42 -22.28 -11.82
CA ARG A 324 -6.53 -20.94 -11.24
C ARG A 324 -6.74 -19.86 -12.29
N ALA A 325 -7.32 -18.73 -11.88
CA ALA A 325 -7.39 -17.53 -12.72
C ALA A 325 -6.02 -16.85 -12.84
N CYS A 326 -5.73 -16.30 -14.04
CA CYS A 326 -4.62 -15.41 -14.31
C CYS A 326 -5.15 -14.13 -14.97
N GLU A 327 -4.45 -13.02 -14.77
CA GLU A 327 -4.77 -11.75 -15.41
C GLU A 327 -3.50 -11.23 -16.08
N GLU A 328 -3.49 -11.27 -17.41
CA GLU A 328 -2.46 -10.67 -18.25
C GLU A 328 -2.84 -9.23 -18.59
N ARG A 329 -1.95 -8.53 -19.29
CA ARG A 329 -2.18 -7.12 -19.70
C ARG A 329 -3.55 -6.95 -20.35
N PRO A 330 -4.29 -5.85 -20.11
CA PRO A 330 -5.58 -5.62 -20.75
C PRO A 330 -5.51 -5.80 -22.26
N CYS A 331 -6.43 -6.58 -22.84
CA CYS A 331 -6.52 -6.70 -24.29
C CYS A 331 -6.98 -5.35 -24.85
N GLY A 332 -6.15 -4.72 -25.67
CA GLY A 332 -6.52 -3.49 -26.37
C GLY A 332 -5.55 -3.13 -27.48
N GLY A 333 -5.92 -2.10 -28.25
CA GLY A 333 -5.09 -1.56 -29.33
C GLY A 333 -3.68 -1.17 -28.85
N GLN A 334 -2.67 -1.49 -29.66
CA GLN A 334 -1.28 -1.10 -29.40
C GLN A 334 -0.84 -0.01 -30.38
N TRP A 335 -0.02 0.93 -29.90
CA TRP A 335 0.57 1.94 -30.76
C TRP A 335 1.74 1.40 -31.57
N PHE A 336 1.69 1.63 -32.88
CA PHE A 336 2.78 1.36 -33.82
C PHE A 336 3.26 2.68 -34.43
N SER A 337 4.58 2.82 -34.59
CA SER A 337 5.20 3.98 -35.23
C SER A 337 6.11 3.56 -36.37
N SER A 338 6.06 4.26 -37.49
CA SER A 338 7.04 4.09 -38.58
C SER A 338 8.40 4.67 -38.21
N GLU A 339 9.38 4.44 -39.08
CA GLU A 339 10.63 5.19 -39.09
C GLU A 339 10.37 6.69 -39.30
N TRP A 340 11.30 7.53 -38.85
CA TRP A 340 11.24 8.98 -39.03
C TRP A 340 11.48 9.36 -40.49
N GLY A 341 10.64 10.25 -41.02
CA GLY A 341 10.87 10.86 -42.33
C GLY A 341 12.07 11.81 -42.34
N THR A 342 12.46 12.24 -43.53
CA THR A 342 13.47 13.29 -43.74
C THR A 342 12.97 14.63 -43.15
N CYS A 343 13.88 15.55 -42.89
CA CYS A 343 13.50 16.88 -42.44
C CYS A 343 12.76 17.58 -43.59
N GLU A 344 11.63 18.24 -43.30
CA GLU A 344 10.83 18.94 -44.31
C GLU A 344 11.62 20.07 -45.00
N GLU A 345 12.62 20.65 -44.32
CA GLU A 345 13.57 21.67 -44.81
C GLU A 345 14.95 21.43 -44.18
N GLU A 346 16.01 22.16 -44.59
CA GLU A 346 17.37 22.10 -43.95
C GLU A 346 17.31 22.19 -42.42
N CYS A 347 16.26 22.84 -41.88
CA CYS A 347 15.93 22.85 -40.46
C CYS A 347 14.46 22.62 -40.07
N GLY A 348 13.67 21.92 -40.89
CA GLY A 348 12.25 21.63 -40.61
C GLY A 348 12.03 20.42 -39.67
N PRO A 349 10.85 20.29 -39.03
CA PRO A 349 10.55 19.13 -38.17
C PRO A 349 10.52 17.81 -38.95
N GLN A 350 10.95 16.72 -38.33
CA GLN A 350 10.77 15.36 -38.84
C GLN A 350 9.42 14.80 -38.38
N SER A 351 8.70 14.18 -39.30
CA SER A 351 7.40 13.55 -39.04
C SER A 351 7.47 12.04 -39.21
N ARG A 352 6.68 11.28 -38.44
CA ARG A 352 6.48 9.83 -38.62
C ARG A 352 5.01 9.46 -38.46
N GLN A 353 4.61 8.33 -39.04
CA GLN A 353 3.26 7.81 -38.87
C GLN A 353 3.14 7.10 -37.52
N VAL A 354 2.05 7.37 -36.81
CA VAL A 354 1.70 6.72 -35.54
C VAL A 354 0.26 6.24 -35.64
N ARG A 355 0.05 4.92 -35.58
CA ARG A 355 -1.27 4.29 -35.73
C ARG A 355 -1.55 3.42 -34.51
N CYS A 356 -2.79 3.46 -34.03
CA CYS A 356 -3.30 2.54 -33.03
C CYS A 356 -3.89 1.33 -33.78
N LEU A 357 -3.36 0.12 -33.54
CA LEU A 357 -3.77 -1.08 -34.26
C LEU A 357 -4.18 -2.21 -33.29
N ASP A 358 -5.19 -2.99 -33.66
CA ASP A 358 -5.60 -4.22 -32.97
C ASP A 358 -4.72 -5.43 -33.35
N GLU A 359 -4.96 -6.60 -32.74
CA GLU A 359 -4.23 -7.85 -33.05
C GLU A 359 -4.31 -8.30 -34.52
N LYS A 360 -5.23 -7.71 -35.32
CA LYS A 360 -5.42 -7.99 -36.75
C LYS A 360 -4.91 -6.84 -37.64
N ASN A 361 -4.09 -5.93 -37.11
CA ASN A 361 -3.57 -4.75 -37.79
C ASN A 361 -4.66 -3.78 -38.29
N ARG A 362 -5.83 -3.76 -37.67
CA ARG A 362 -6.91 -2.82 -38.01
C ARG A 362 -6.87 -1.61 -37.08
N PRO A 363 -7.33 -0.43 -37.53
CA PRO A 363 -7.40 0.76 -36.69
C PRO A 363 -8.21 0.48 -35.42
N ALA A 364 -7.63 0.79 -34.28
CA ALA A 364 -8.22 0.63 -32.96
C ALA A 364 -8.35 2.02 -32.28
N GLU A 365 -9.32 2.18 -31.39
CA GLU A 365 -9.60 3.47 -30.69
C GLU A 365 -9.24 3.42 -29.20
N ASP A 366 -8.99 2.22 -28.68
CA ASP A 366 -8.80 1.89 -27.27
C ASP A 366 -7.33 1.91 -26.83
N CYS A 367 -6.42 2.38 -27.67
CA CYS A 367 -5.03 2.58 -27.26
C CYS A 367 -4.91 3.59 -26.11
N VAL A 368 -4.07 3.26 -25.14
CA VAL A 368 -3.74 4.16 -24.02
C VAL A 368 -3.08 5.44 -24.55
N LYS A 369 -3.73 6.59 -24.35
CA LYS A 369 -3.28 7.89 -24.90
C LYS A 369 -1.90 8.30 -24.38
N ASP A 370 -1.58 7.94 -23.13
CA ASP A 370 -0.29 8.27 -22.50
C ASP A 370 0.89 7.49 -23.11
N GLU A 371 0.63 6.36 -23.77
CA GLU A 371 1.65 5.59 -24.48
C GLU A 371 1.80 6.00 -25.94
N LYS A 372 1.05 7.01 -26.42
CA LYS A 372 1.07 7.46 -27.82
C LYS A 372 2.48 7.95 -28.20
N PRO A 373 3.14 7.30 -29.17
CA PRO A 373 4.45 7.74 -29.64
C PRO A 373 4.39 9.15 -30.24
N VAL A 374 5.46 9.93 -30.03
CA VAL A 374 5.59 11.28 -30.59
C VAL A 374 5.61 11.20 -32.11
N ALA A 375 4.75 11.97 -32.80
CA ALA A 375 4.63 11.95 -34.26
C ALA A 375 5.49 13.00 -34.98
N ARG A 376 5.94 14.05 -34.28
CA ARG A 376 6.75 15.14 -34.81
C ARG A 376 7.91 15.47 -33.86
N ARG A 377 9.13 15.62 -34.36
CA ARG A 377 10.31 16.02 -33.58
C ARG A 377 11.18 17.04 -34.32
N PRO A 378 11.99 17.86 -33.63
CA PRO A 378 12.95 18.75 -34.29
C PRO A 378 14.04 17.96 -35.03
N CYS A 379 14.55 18.52 -36.13
CA CYS A 379 15.64 17.92 -36.91
C CYS A 379 16.96 17.98 -36.13
N SER A 380 17.67 16.86 -36.09
CA SER A 380 18.95 16.72 -35.38
C SER A 380 20.13 17.44 -36.05
N SER A 381 19.95 17.99 -37.26
CA SER A 381 21.02 18.68 -38.02
C SER A 381 21.15 20.17 -37.70
N CYS A 382 20.25 20.75 -36.90
CA CYS A 382 20.14 22.21 -36.72
C CYS A 382 20.89 22.77 -35.52
N SER A 383 21.61 21.94 -34.77
CA SER A 383 22.25 22.36 -33.51
C SER A 383 23.56 23.13 -33.70
N LYS A 384 23.88 23.65 -34.90
CA LYS A 384 25.18 24.28 -35.21
C LYS A 384 25.15 25.74 -35.68
N SER A 385 24.00 26.40 -35.82
CA SER A 385 23.94 27.76 -36.41
C SER A 385 23.37 28.87 -35.51
N LEU A 386 23.24 28.65 -34.19
CA LEU A 386 22.63 29.66 -33.31
C LEU A 386 23.37 29.86 -31.97
N GLU A 387 24.69 30.00 -32.01
CA GLU A 387 25.46 30.49 -30.84
C GLU A 387 26.38 31.67 -31.15
N GLN A 388 26.33 32.27 -32.34
CA GLN A 388 27.14 33.44 -32.66
C GLN A 388 26.27 34.56 -33.22
N ASN A 389 25.98 35.53 -32.33
CA ASN A 389 25.69 36.96 -32.56
C ASN A 389 24.51 37.45 -31.72
N VAL A 390 24.80 37.94 -30.51
CA VAL A 390 23.93 38.89 -29.80
C VAL A 390 24.81 40.01 -29.24
N VAL A 391 24.79 41.18 -29.90
CA VAL A 391 25.18 42.46 -29.30
C VAL A 391 24.05 43.45 -29.55
N GLY A 392 23.44 43.91 -28.45
CA GLY A 392 22.87 45.25 -28.27
C GLY A 392 21.59 45.65 -29.00
N SER A 393 20.46 45.72 -28.28
CA SER A 393 19.66 46.95 -28.09
C SER A 393 18.40 46.69 -27.26
N GLU A 394 17.97 47.72 -26.54
CA GLU A 394 17.09 47.73 -25.37
C GLU A 394 15.60 48.08 -25.70
N LEU A 395 14.65 47.37 -25.03
CA LEU A 395 13.23 47.67 -24.67
C LEU A 395 12.09 47.80 -25.74
N PRO A 396 10.78 47.58 -25.40
CA PRO A 396 10.15 47.38 -24.09
C PRO A 396 9.21 46.15 -23.90
N ARG A 397 8.82 45.96 -22.64
CA ARG A 397 8.17 44.82 -22.00
C ARG A 397 6.65 44.74 -22.28
N ALA A 398 6.22 43.77 -23.08
CA ALA A 398 4.89 43.17 -22.99
C ALA A 398 4.86 41.74 -23.57
N GLN A 399 4.31 40.80 -22.79
CA GLN A 399 3.91 39.43 -23.16
C GLN A 399 5.00 38.38 -23.40
N LEU A 400 5.40 37.68 -22.33
CA LEU A 400 5.33 36.20 -22.20
C LEU A 400 6.04 35.76 -20.91
N LEU A 401 5.26 35.64 -19.84
CA LEU A 401 5.66 34.83 -18.67
C LEU A 401 5.47 33.35 -19.05
N ALA A 402 6.56 32.60 -19.14
CA ALA A 402 6.75 31.24 -18.60
C ALA A 402 7.83 30.45 -19.36
N ARG A 403 9.09 30.86 -19.22
CA ARG A 403 10.23 29.93 -19.22
C ARG A 403 11.17 30.30 -18.08
N GLN A 404 11.07 29.56 -16.99
CA GLN A 404 12.17 29.32 -16.08
C GLN A 404 12.37 27.81 -16.07
N ASP A 405 13.28 27.35 -16.94
CA ASP A 405 14.03 26.14 -16.70
C ASP A 405 14.94 26.43 -15.51
N HIS A 406 14.65 25.80 -14.38
CA HIS A 406 15.51 25.83 -13.22
C HIS A 406 16.72 24.93 -13.53
N GLU A 407 17.90 25.53 -13.61
CA GLU A 407 19.19 24.85 -13.58
C GLU A 407 19.21 23.84 -12.41
N VAL A 408 19.38 22.56 -12.70
CA VAL A 408 19.68 21.54 -11.67
C VAL A 408 21.17 21.30 -11.69
N GLU A 409 21.90 22.18 -11.03
CA GLU A 409 23.33 22.10 -10.73
C GLU A 409 23.68 20.96 -9.74
N ASN A 410 22.83 19.93 -9.62
CA ASN A 410 23.02 18.85 -8.66
C ASN A 410 22.33 17.53 -9.05
N CYS A 411 22.49 17.12 -10.31
CA CYS A 411 21.99 15.82 -10.75
C CYS A 411 22.81 14.68 -10.10
N ARG A 412 22.16 13.73 -9.41
CA ARG A 412 22.79 12.53 -8.84
C ARG A 412 22.05 11.26 -9.24
N ASP A 413 22.80 10.17 -9.34
CA ASP A 413 22.23 8.85 -9.60
C ASP A 413 21.45 8.35 -8.38
N SER A 414 20.16 8.12 -8.58
CA SER A 414 19.20 7.68 -7.57
C SER A 414 18.97 6.16 -7.57
N LEU A 415 19.39 5.46 -8.62
CA LEU A 415 19.38 3.99 -8.70
C LEU A 415 20.77 3.44 -8.38
N ARG A 416 20.83 2.38 -7.57
CA ARG A 416 22.10 1.77 -7.12
C ARG A 416 22.91 1.16 -8.27
N ASP A 417 22.23 0.68 -9.31
CA ASP A 417 22.85 0.00 -10.46
C ASP A 417 22.79 0.81 -11.76
N CYS A 418 23.03 2.12 -11.69
CA CYS A 418 23.09 2.97 -12.87
C CYS A 418 24.17 2.51 -13.88
N GLY A 419 25.24 1.84 -13.44
CA GLY A 419 26.21 1.21 -14.33
C GLY A 419 25.64 0.09 -15.20
N LEU A 420 24.61 -0.63 -14.74
CA LEU A 420 23.89 -1.62 -15.56
C LEU A 420 22.98 -0.92 -16.58
N VAL A 421 22.35 0.18 -16.19
CA VAL A 421 21.55 1.03 -17.09
C VAL A 421 22.40 1.50 -18.28
N LEU A 422 23.66 1.88 -18.01
CA LEU A 422 24.62 2.23 -19.04
C LEU A 422 24.99 1.04 -19.94
N ARG A 423 25.41 -0.08 -19.35
CA ARG A 423 25.83 -1.30 -20.08
C ARG A 423 24.69 -1.92 -20.90
N ALA A 424 23.45 -1.77 -20.43
CA ALA A 424 22.24 -2.23 -21.10
C ALA A 424 21.65 -1.20 -22.08
N ARG A 425 22.33 -0.05 -22.29
CA ARG A 425 21.88 1.04 -23.20
C ARG A 425 20.49 1.59 -22.88
N LEU A 426 20.09 1.55 -21.61
CA LEU A 426 18.76 1.95 -21.14
C LEU A 426 18.66 3.46 -20.86
N CYS A 427 19.76 4.22 -21.00
CA CYS A 427 19.80 5.68 -20.86
C CYS A 427 18.97 6.45 -21.90
N THR A 428 18.49 5.78 -22.95
CA THR A 428 17.53 6.31 -23.93
C THR A 428 16.13 6.46 -23.36
N ASN A 429 15.79 5.69 -22.33
CA ASN A 429 14.49 5.76 -21.66
C ASN A 429 14.50 6.86 -20.59
N ARG A 430 13.52 7.79 -20.67
CA ARG A 430 13.38 8.96 -19.79
C ARG A 430 13.36 8.60 -18.31
N TYR A 431 12.79 7.45 -17.95
CA TYR A 431 12.78 6.94 -16.58
C TYR A 431 14.20 6.73 -16.05
N TYR A 432 15.05 6.04 -16.82
CA TYR A 432 16.43 5.80 -16.44
C TYR A 432 17.31 7.04 -16.60
N ARG A 433 17.04 7.91 -17.58
CA ARG A 433 17.77 9.18 -17.77
C ARG A 433 17.60 10.14 -16.61
N THR A 434 16.41 10.21 -16.02
CA THR A 434 16.12 11.06 -14.85
C THR A 434 16.64 10.44 -13.55
N ARG A 435 16.62 9.10 -13.44
CA ARG A 435 17.06 8.38 -12.23
C ARG A 435 18.56 8.09 -12.19
N CYS A 436 19.22 7.97 -13.33
CA CYS A 436 20.66 7.71 -13.52
C CYS A 436 21.31 8.86 -14.30
N CYS A 437 21.06 10.08 -13.84
CA CYS A 437 21.42 11.30 -14.56
C CYS A 437 22.94 11.47 -14.76
N VAL A 438 23.76 11.16 -13.77
CA VAL A 438 25.23 11.27 -13.86
C VAL A 438 25.80 10.16 -14.73
N THR A 439 25.25 8.95 -14.61
CA THR A 439 25.71 7.82 -15.43
C THR A 439 25.26 7.95 -16.89
N CYS A 440 24.05 8.44 -17.14
CA CYS A 440 23.50 8.60 -18.49
C CYS A 440 23.93 9.88 -19.19
N SER A 441 24.40 10.89 -18.46
CA SER A 441 25.02 12.10 -19.06
C SER A 441 26.40 11.83 -19.63
N LYS A 442 27.09 10.76 -19.19
CA LYS A 442 28.36 10.30 -19.77
C LYS A 442 28.19 9.64 -21.14
N VAL A 443 26.95 9.42 -21.58
CA VAL A 443 26.62 9.00 -22.94
C VAL A 443 26.14 10.24 -23.70
N THR A 444 27.09 11.07 -24.13
CA THR A 444 26.86 11.91 -25.30
C THR A 444 26.75 11.02 -26.53
N PRO A 445 25.83 11.34 -27.47
CA PRO A 445 25.37 10.46 -28.53
C PRO A 445 26.47 9.95 -29.46
#